data_AF-A0A1J3J5S4-F1
#
_entry.id   AF-A0A1J3J5S4-F1
#
_cell.length_a   1.000
_cell.length_b   1.000
_cell.length_c   1.000
_cell.angle_alpha   90.00
_cell.angle_beta   90.00
_cell.angle_gamma   90.00
#
_symmetry.space_group_name_H-M   'P 1'
#
loop_
_entity.id
_entity.type
_entity.pdbx_description
1 polymer ?
#
loop_
_entity_poly.entity_id
_entity_poly.type
_entity_poly.pdbx_seq_one_letter_code
_entity_poly.pdbx_strand_id
1 'polypeptide(L)'
;QHWLEAIDPRHRYGHNLHFYYDVWSGSKSSQPFFYWLDIGDGKDVNLEKHPRSVLQKQCIRYLGPMEREAYEVIVEDGRLLYKQSMTLINSTDESKSIFVLSTTRTLYVGIKKKGLFQHSSFLSGGATTAAGRLVARDGILEAIWPYSGHYLPTEENFNEFISFLEEHDVDLTNVKRCAVNEEYSSFKSTGDEEEVPKEVSEEIEMPSEQEERSRTVFDPAKRLSCKWSSGVGPRIGCV
;
A
#
# COMPACT_ATOMS: atom_id res chain seq x y z
N GLN A 1 -5.63 7.13 9.18
CA GLN A 1 -6.55 6.66 8.11
C GLN A 1 -6.50 5.13 7.98
N HIS A 2 -5.37 4.52 7.59
CA HIS A 2 -5.32 3.08 7.24
C HIS A 2 -5.38 2.04 8.38
N TRP A 3 -5.44 2.47 9.66
CA TRP A 3 -5.54 1.56 10.82
C TRP A 3 -6.80 0.69 10.81
N LEU A 4 -7.87 1.14 10.15
CA LEU A 4 -9.12 0.40 10.00
C LEU A 4 -8.93 -0.96 9.29
N GLU A 5 -8.04 -1.02 8.29
CA GLU A 5 -7.70 -2.27 7.59
C GLU A 5 -7.02 -3.29 8.52
N ALA A 6 -6.20 -2.81 9.46
CA ALA A 6 -5.47 -3.65 10.41
C ALA A 6 -6.36 -4.33 11.47
N ILE A 7 -7.55 -3.77 11.72
CA ILE A 7 -8.47 -4.23 12.77
C ILE A 7 -9.79 -4.77 12.23
N ASP A 8 -10.12 -4.55 10.95
CA ASP A 8 -11.27 -5.13 10.30
C ASP A 8 -11.10 -6.65 10.16
N PRO A 9 -11.96 -7.50 10.76
CA PRO A 9 -11.89 -8.95 10.60
C PRO A 9 -12.08 -9.43 9.16
N ARG A 10 -12.60 -8.57 8.27
CA ARG A 10 -12.81 -8.83 6.84
C ARG A 10 -11.68 -8.31 5.95
N HIS A 11 -10.71 -7.59 6.51
CA HIS A 11 -9.57 -6.94 5.84
C HIS A 11 -9.98 -6.10 4.60
N ARG A 12 -11.13 -5.42 4.65
CA ARG A 12 -11.60 -4.52 3.58
C ARG A 12 -10.60 -3.39 3.40
N TYR A 13 -10.36 -3.04 2.14
CA TYR A 13 -9.34 -2.07 1.75
C TYR A 13 -9.56 -0.72 2.46
N GLY A 14 -8.55 -0.29 3.22
CA GLY A 14 -8.69 0.81 4.19
C GLY A 14 -9.13 2.14 3.58
N HIS A 15 -8.83 2.38 2.30
CA HIS A 15 -9.28 3.55 1.55
C HIS A 15 -10.82 3.60 1.44
N ASN A 16 -11.45 2.53 0.93
CA ASN A 16 -12.92 2.47 0.81
C ASN A 16 -13.60 2.50 2.19
N LEU A 17 -13.01 1.80 3.16
CA LEU A 17 -13.53 1.66 4.52
C LEU A 17 -13.57 3.01 5.27
N HIS A 18 -12.67 3.95 4.93
CA HIS A 18 -12.63 5.30 5.50
C HIS A 18 -13.91 6.10 5.24
N PHE A 19 -14.45 6.07 4.02
CA PHE A 19 -15.64 6.87 3.68
C PHE A 19 -16.88 6.43 4.46
N TYR A 20 -16.97 5.13 4.79
CA TYR A 20 -18.01 4.60 5.67
C TYR A 20 -17.75 4.96 7.14
N TYR A 21 -16.48 5.02 7.55
CA TYR A 21 -16.09 5.50 8.89
C TYR A 21 -16.42 6.99 9.08
N ASP A 22 -16.24 7.83 8.06
CA ASP A 22 -16.60 9.25 8.11
C ASP A 22 -18.12 9.43 8.30
N VAL A 23 -18.94 8.63 7.58
CA VAL A 23 -20.41 8.63 7.73
C VAL A 23 -20.84 8.10 9.10
N TRP A 24 -20.20 7.05 9.62
CA TRP A 24 -20.43 6.56 10.98
C TRP A 24 -20.06 7.62 12.04
N SER A 25 -18.89 8.24 11.90
CA SER A 25 -18.38 9.26 12.81
C SER A 25 -19.16 10.59 12.76
N GLY A 26 -19.86 10.86 11.66
CA GLY A 26 -20.84 11.95 11.56
C GLY A 26 -22.26 11.57 11.99
N SER A 27 -22.51 10.28 12.25
CA SER A 27 -23.82 9.79 12.71
C SER A 27 -24.04 10.03 14.21
N LYS A 28 -25.27 9.83 14.67
CA LYS A 28 -25.62 9.82 16.10
C LYS A 28 -25.70 8.40 16.68
N SER A 29 -25.21 7.39 15.97
CA SER A 29 -25.27 6.00 16.44
C SER A 29 -24.24 5.75 17.54
N SER A 30 -24.64 5.04 18.60
CA SER A 30 -23.76 4.55 19.66
C SER A 30 -23.14 3.18 19.36
N GLN A 31 -23.45 2.60 18.20
CA GLN A 31 -22.95 1.30 17.79
C GLN A 31 -21.47 1.35 17.40
N PRO A 32 -20.64 0.35 17.77
CA PRO A 32 -19.26 0.25 17.27
C PRO A 32 -19.22 0.16 15.74
N PHE A 33 -18.24 0.82 15.11
CA PHE A 33 -18.17 0.99 13.65
C PHE A 33 -18.44 -0.28 12.82
N PHE A 34 -17.77 -1.40 13.11
CA PHE A 34 -17.98 -2.64 12.34
C PHE A 34 -19.36 -3.27 12.58
N TYR A 35 -19.91 -3.16 13.81
CA TYR A 35 -21.28 -3.61 14.07
C TYR A 35 -22.27 -2.76 13.26
N TRP A 36 -22.14 -1.43 13.33
CA TRP A 36 -22.94 -0.48 12.55
C TRP A 36 -22.86 -0.77 11.05
N LEU A 37 -21.67 -1.03 10.53
CA LEU A 37 -21.40 -1.23 9.10
C LEU A 37 -21.96 -2.55 8.55
N ASP A 38 -21.83 -3.65 9.30
CA ASP A 38 -22.15 -5.00 8.83
C ASP A 38 -23.52 -5.53 9.30
N ILE A 39 -24.07 -5.03 10.41
CA ILE A 39 -25.27 -5.60 11.07
C ILE A 39 -26.30 -4.53 11.49
N GLY A 40 -25.83 -3.38 11.97
CA GLY A 40 -26.63 -2.34 12.61
C GLY A 40 -27.16 -1.25 11.68
N ASP A 41 -27.23 -0.02 12.16
CA ASP A 41 -27.94 1.09 11.49
C ASP A 41 -27.33 1.44 10.11
N GLY A 42 -26.04 1.17 9.94
CA GLY A 42 -25.28 1.41 8.72
C GLY A 42 -25.34 0.28 7.69
N LYS A 43 -25.99 -0.86 7.97
CA LYS A 43 -25.95 -2.06 7.12
C LYS A 43 -26.47 -1.83 5.69
N ASP A 44 -27.40 -0.89 5.52
CA ASP A 44 -28.05 -0.54 4.25
C ASP A 44 -27.46 0.74 3.62
N VAL A 45 -26.51 1.40 4.29
CA VAL A 45 -25.80 2.57 3.74
C VAL A 45 -24.96 2.15 2.54
N ASN A 46 -25.17 2.82 1.41
CA ASN A 46 -24.40 2.66 0.18
C ASN A 46 -23.98 4.05 -0.33
N LEU A 47 -22.68 4.28 -0.50
CA LEU A 47 -22.14 5.58 -0.92
C LEU A 47 -21.94 5.60 -2.44
N GLU A 48 -22.45 6.63 -3.10
CA GLU A 48 -22.42 6.79 -4.57
C GLU A 48 -21.00 6.63 -5.15
N LYS A 49 -20.02 7.39 -4.63
CA LYS A 49 -18.61 7.32 -5.09
C LYS A 49 -17.83 6.12 -4.54
N HIS A 50 -18.33 5.44 -3.51
CA HIS A 50 -17.68 4.26 -2.92
C HIS A 50 -18.72 3.17 -2.62
N PRO A 51 -19.30 2.50 -3.63
CA PRO A 51 -20.42 1.58 -3.43
C PRO A 51 -20.09 0.42 -2.49
N ARG A 52 -21.09 -0.05 -1.75
CA ARG A 52 -20.97 -1.16 -0.78
C ARG A 52 -20.48 -2.45 -1.45
N SER A 53 -20.84 -2.67 -2.72
CA SER A 53 -20.32 -3.75 -3.55
C SER A 53 -18.80 -3.66 -3.77
N VAL A 54 -18.25 -2.46 -3.97
CA VAL A 54 -16.80 -2.23 -4.11
C VAL A 54 -16.10 -2.44 -2.77
N LEU A 55 -16.67 -1.91 -1.67
CA LEU A 55 -16.17 -2.13 -0.31
C LEU A 55 -16.12 -3.62 0.07
N GLN A 56 -17.14 -4.41 -0.32
CA GLN A 56 -17.21 -5.85 -0.03
C GLN A 56 -16.35 -6.70 -0.96
N LYS A 57 -16.01 -6.21 -2.16
CA LYS A 57 -15.16 -6.89 -3.16
C LYS A 57 -13.67 -6.65 -2.94
N GLN A 58 -13.28 -5.45 -2.51
CA GLN A 58 -11.87 -5.09 -2.30
C GLN A 58 -11.43 -5.38 -0.86
N CYS A 59 -10.98 -6.61 -0.62
CA CYS A 59 -10.31 -7.02 0.61
C CYS A 59 -8.84 -7.34 0.35
N ILE A 60 -7.96 -6.87 1.23
CA ILE A 60 -6.52 -7.15 1.14
C ILE A 60 -6.25 -8.57 1.59
N ARG A 61 -5.65 -9.39 0.72
CA ARG A 61 -5.17 -10.73 1.08
C ARG A 61 -4.01 -10.59 2.04
N TYR A 62 -4.12 -11.17 3.23
CA TYR A 62 -3.04 -11.32 4.20
C TYR A 62 -2.45 -12.73 4.07
N LEU A 63 -1.13 -12.85 4.00
CA LEU A 63 -0.45 -14.13 3.73
C LEU A 63 -0.10 -14.89 5.01
N GLY A 64 -0.65 -16.10 5.14
CA GLY A 64 -0.16 -17.10 6.09
C GLY A 64 1.30 -17.49 5.83
N PRO A 65 2.01 -18.10 6.79
CA PRO A 65 3.45 -18.38 6.67
C PRO A 65 3.83 -19.13 5.39
N MET A 66 3.11 -20.21 5.07
CA MET A 66 3.36 -21.03 3.86
C MET A 66 3.06 -20.29 2.55
N GLU A 67 2.05 -19.39 2.53
CA GLU A 67 1.75 -18.59 1.34
C GLU A 67 2.81 -17.52 1.08
N ARG A 68 3.57 -17.14 2.11
CA ARG A 68 4.61 -16.10 2.06
C ARG A 68 5.93 -16.59 1.50
N GLU A 69 6.22 -17.89 1.58
CA GLU A 69 7.44 -18.51 1.03
C GLU A 69 7.60 -18.23 -0.48
N ALA A 70 6.48 -18.21 -1.22
CA ALA A 70 6.45 -17.87 -2.65
C ALA A 70 6.83 -16.41 -2.98
N TYR A 71 6.96 -15.55 -1.96
CA TYR A 71 7.36 -14.15 -2.07
C TYR A 71 8.70 -13.86 -1.36
N GLU A 72 9.32 -14.86 -0.72
CA GLU A 72 10.60 -14.69 -0.03
C GLU A 72 11.73 -14.52 -1.04
N VAL A 73 12.60 -13.53 -0.79
CA VAL A 73 13.70 -13.15 -1.68
C VAL A 73 15.02 -13.31 -0.96
N ILE A 74 15.97 -13.93 -1.67
CA ILE A 74 17.37 -14.04 -1.29
C ILE A 74 18.23 -13.25 -2.28
N VAL A 75 19.49 -13.05 -1.92
CA VAL A 75 20.53 -12.52 -2.82
C VAL A 75 21.57 -13.62 -3.05
N GLU A 76 21.91 -13.87 -4.30
CA GLU A 76 23.05 -14.69 -4.72
C GLU A 76 23.83 -13.92 -5.79
N ASP A 77 25.16 -13.89 -5.69
CA ASP A 77 26.07 -13.12 -6.57
C ASP A 77 25.61 -11.65 -6.83
N GLY A 78 25.12 -10.98 -5.77
CA GLY A 78 24.61 -9.60 -5.82
C GLY A 78 23.25 -9.43 -6.52
N ARG A 79 22.55 -10.51 -6.87
CA ARG A 79 21.27 -10.51 -7.60
C ARG A 79 20.12 -11.00 -6.74
N LEU A 80 18.95 -10.37 -6.89
CA LEU A 80 17.72 -10.72 -6.19
C LEU A 80 16.99 -11.88 -6.89
N LEU A 81 16.68 -12.95 -6.13
CA LEU A 81 15.94 -14.13 -6.61
C LEU A 81 14.81 -14.51 -5.67
N TYR A 82 13.70 -15.02 -6.20
CA TYR A 82 12.66 -15.68 -5.41
C TYR A 82 13.15 -17.03 -4.91
N LYS A 83 13.28 -17.16 -3.58
CA LYS A 83 13.91 -18.31 -2.89
C LYS A 83 13.26 -19.66 -3.19
N GLN A 84 11.94 -19.71 -3.40
CA GLN A 84 11.22 -20.96 -3.63
C GLN A 84 11.40 -21.50 -5.07
N SER A 85 11.62 -20.62 -6.05
CA SER A 85 11.71 -20.96 -7.48
C SER A 85 13.10 -20.77 -8.09
N MET A 86 14.04 -20.15 -7.36
CA MET A 86 15.35 -19.69 -7.84
C MET A 86 15.28 -18.79 -9.09
N THR A 87 14.13 -18.15 -9.33
CA THR A 87 13.93 -17.24 -10.46
C THR A 87 14.33 -15.82 -10.08
N LEU A 88 15.21 -15.22 -10.87
CA LEU A 88 15.61 -13.81 -10.77
C LEU A 88 14.38 -12.88 -10.78
N ILE A 89 14.43 -11.81 -9.98
CA ILE A 89 13.39 -10.78 -10.02
C ILE A 89 13.53 -9.97 -11.31
N ASN A 90 12.43 -9.87 -12.06
CA ASN A 90 12.31 -8.98 -13.21
C ASN A 90 11.00 -8.17 -13.08
N SER A 91 11.10 -6.84 -13.12
CA SER A 91 10.00 -5.89 -12.92
C SER A 91 9.62 -5.24 -14.24
N THR A 92 8.32 -5.20 -14.56
CA THR A 92 7.80 -4.55 -15.77
C THR A 92 7.25 -3.16 -15.47
N ASP A 93 7.32 -2.23 -16.43
CA ASP A 93 6.79 -0.87 -16.24
C ASP A 93 5.26 -0.84 -16.01
N GLU A 94 4.56 -1.86 -16.52
CA GLU A 94 3.13 -2.13 -16.29
C GLU A 94 2.79 -2.44 -14.81
N SER A 95 3.78 -2.82 -13.99
CA SER A 95 3.53 -3.40 -12.67
C SER A 95 4.39 -2.79 -11.56
N LYS A 96 3.75 -2.47 -10.43
CA LYS A 96 4.43 -1.83 -9.28
C LYS A 96 4.94 -2.90 -8.31
N SER A 97 6.17 -3.38 -8.54
CA SER A 97 6.92 -4.23 -7.60
C SER A 97 7.13 -3.52 -6.25
N ILE A 98 6.62 -4.13 -5.19
CA ILE A 98 6.73 -3.64 -3.81
C ILE A 98 7.52 -4.63 -2.95
N PHE A 99 8.24 -4.10 -1.96
CA PHE A 99 9.02 -4.91 -1.03
C PHE A 99 8.67 -4.62 0.43
N VAL A 100 8.94 -5.61 1.28
CA VAL A 100 8.91 -5.54 2.74
C VAL A 100 10.13 -6.28 3.28
N LEU A 101 10.93 -5.61 4.11
CA LEU A 101 11.93 -6.24 4.98
C LEU A 101 11.28 -6.46 6.36
N SER A 102 11.17 -7.72 6.79
CA SER A 102 10.62 -8.06 8.10
C SER A 102 11.55 -7.66 9.25
N THR A 103 11.03 -7.68 10.48
CA THR A 103 11.83 -7.50 11.71
C THR A 103 12.83 -8.63 11.97
N THR A 104 12.80 -9.71 11.18
CA THR A 104 13.81 -10.78 11.15
C THR A 104 14.79 -10.63 9.98
N ARG A 105 14.82 -9.43 9.34
CA ARG A 105 15.58 -9.10 8.12
C ARG A 105 15.33 -10.08 6.95
N THR A 106 14.13 -10.67 6.90
CA THR A 106 13.69 -11.50 5.78
C THR A 106 13.04 -10.59 4.73
N LEU A 107 13.58 -10.59 3.51
CA LEU A 107 13.06 -9.77 2.42
C LEU A 107 11.91 -10.50 1.70
N TYR A 108 10.83 -9.78 1.46
CA TYR A 108 9.71 -10.21 0.62
C TYR A 108 9.45 -9.20 -0.49
N VAL A 109 9.22 -9.68 -1.72
CA VAL A 109 8.91 -8.84 -2.88
C VAL A 109 7.69 -9.40 -3.60
N GLY A 110 6.89 -8.53 -4.22
CA GLY A 110 5.73 -8.96 -5.01
C GLY A 110 5.05 -7.82 -5.74
N ILE A 111 4.13 -8.15 -6.65
CA ILE A 111 3.42 -7.15 -7.46
C ILE A 111 2.20 -6.59 -6.72
N LYS A 112 2.16 -5.27 -6.53
CA LYS A 112 1.01 -4.57 -5.92
C LYS A 112 -0.23 -4.68 -6.81
N LYS A 113 -1.39 -4.99 -6.20
CA LYS A 113 -2.71 -5.02 -6.86
C LYS A 113 -3.70 -4.18 -6.04
N LYS A 114 -4.16 -3.04 -6.58
CA LYS A 114 -5.01 -2.06 -5.88
C LYS A 114 -6.27 -2.76 -5.32
N GLY A 115 -6.51 -2.63 -4.02
CA GLY A 115 -7.65 -3.26 -3.33
C GLY A 115 -7.56 -4.79 -3.14
N LEU A 116 -6.41 -5.43 -3.38
CA LEU A 116 -6.22 -6.88 -3.21
C LEU A 116 -4.86 -7.28 -2.58
N PHE A 117 -3.75 -6.65 -2.98
CA PHE A 117 -2.41 -7.01 -2.52
C PHE A 117 -1.51 -5.77 -2.38
N GLN A 118 -0.96 -5.54 -1.19
CA GLN A 118 -0.10 -4.40 -0.88
C GLN A 118 0.86 -4.73 0.28
N HIS A 119 1.62 -3.75 0.80
CA HIS A 119 2.64 -3.99 1.84
C HIS A 119 2.11 -4.72 3.09
N SER A 120 0.86 -4.48 3.49
CA SER A 120 0.22 -5.18 4.62
C SER A 120 -0.03 -6.67 4.34
N SER A 121 -0.10 -7.08 3.07
CA SER A 121 -0.31 -8.47 2.66
C SER A 121 0.79 -9.41 3.11
N PHE A 122 2.06 -9.00 2.99
CA PHE A 122 3.19 -9.90 3.27
C PHE A 122 3.14 -10.41 4.71
N LEU A 123 3.16 -9.52 5.71
CA LEU A 123 3.25 -9.90 7.12
C LEU A 123 1.90 -9.93 7.85
N SER A 124 0.78 -10.03 7.12
CA SER A 124 -0.59 -10.01 7.66
C SER A 124 -0.86 -8.82 8.60
N GLY A 125 -0.43 -7.63 8.17
CA GLY A 125 -0.48 -6.40 8.94
C GLY A 125 0.50 -6.31 10.12
N GLY A 126 1.45 -7.25 10.26
CA GLY A 126 2.55 -7.17 11.21
C GLY A 126 3.54 -6.02 10.94
N ALA A 127 4.41 -5.74 11.91
CA ALA A 127 5.44 -4.70 11.82
C ALA A 127 6.58 -5.08 10.86
N THR A 128 7.24 -4.08 10.28
CA THR A 128 8.35 -4.22 9.32
C THR A 128 9.56 -3.41 9.76
N THR A 129 10.76 -3.81 9.34
CA THR A 129 11.94 -2.95 9.46
C THR A 129 11.97 -1.91 8.33
N ALA A 130 11.61 -2.32 7.11
CA ALA A 130 11.51 -1.42 5.95
C ALA A 130 10.41 -1.87 4.98
N ALA A 131 9.87 -0.95 4.20
CA ALA A 131 8.85 -1.25 3.19
C ALA A 131 8.82 -0.16 2.10
N GLY A 132 8.80 -0.54 0.83
CA GLY A 132 8.90 0.42 -0.28
C GLY A 132 8.54 -0.13 -1.67
N ARG A 133 8.98 0.57 -2.72
CA ARG A 133 8.95 0.12 -4.13
C ARG A 133 10.37 -0.18 -4.57
N LEU A 134 10.55 -1.20 -5.41
CA LEU A 134 11.80 -1.42 -6.15
C LEU A 134 11.53 -1.65 -7.64
N VAL A 135 12.57 -1.53 -8.45
CA VAL A 135 12.65 -2.04 -9.83
C VAL A 135 13.97 -2.78 -9.95
N ALA A 136 13.90 -4.01 -10.46
CA ALA A 136 15.04 -4.86 -10.75
C ALA A 136 14.81 -5.58 -12.09
N ARG A 137 15.88 -5.82 -12.85
CA ARG A 137 15.87 -6.59 -14.11
C ARG A 137 16.95 -7.66 -14.05
N ASP A 138 16.58 -8.89 -14.40
CA ASP A 138 17.43 -10.09 -14.29
C ASP A 138 18.16 -10.21 -12.94
N GLY A 139 17.43 -9.87 -11.87
CA GLY A 139 17.87 -9.83 -10.47
C GLY A 139 18.72 -8.63 -10.09
N ILE A 140 19.25 -7.86 -11.05
CA ILE A 140 20.03 -6.65 -10.80
C ILE A 140 19.07 -5.54 -10.36
N LEU A 141 19.33 -4.93 -9.20
CA LEU A 141 18.56 -3.80 -8.68
C LEU A 141 18.88 -2.53 -9.49
N GLU A 142 17.86 -1.72 -9.81
CA GLU A 142 18.05 -0.52 -10.65
C GLU A 142 17.50 0.76 -9.99
N ALA A 143 16.41 0.65 -9.22
CA ALA A 143 15.79 1.79 -8.56
C ALA A 143 15.01 1.36 -7.31
N ILE A 144 15.01 2.23 -6.29
CA ILE A 144 14.32 2.02 -5.02
C ILE A 144 13.69 3.32 -4.51
N TRP A 145 12.52 3.19 -3.87
CA TRP A 145 11.78 4.29 -3.26
C TRP A 145 11.29 3.89 -1.86
N PRO A 146 11.43 4.75 -0.83
CA PRO A 146 10.96 4.50 0.54
C PRO A 146 9.42 4.60 0.70
N TYR A 147 8.64 4.34 -0.35
CA TYR A 147 7.19 4.56 -0.36
C TYR A 147 6.39 3.26 -0.18
N SER A 148 5.82 3.08 1.01
CA SER A 148 4.90 1.96 1.34
C SER A 148 3.50 2.40 1.80
N GLY A 149 3.21 3.70 1.77
CA GLY A 149 1.88 4.30 1.95
C GLY A 149 1.29 4.20 3.36
N HIS A 150 1.13 3.00 3.89
CA HIS A 150 0.53 2.76 5.21
C HIS A 150 1.59 2.58 6.31
N TYR A 151 2.75 2.00 5.96
CA TYR A 151 3.84 1.71 6.90
C TYR A 151 4.68 2.92 7.28
N LEU A 152 4.71 3.96 6.42
CA LEU A 152 5.36 5.26 6.64
C LEU A 152 6.79 5.16 7.23
N PRO A 153 7.72 4.45 6.56
CA PRO A 153 9.11 4.31 7.00
C PRO A 153 9.79 5.67 7.21
N THR A 154 10.67 5.73 8.19
CA THR A 154 11.62 6.84 8.35
C THR A 154 12.79 6.71 7.37
N GLU A 155 13.63 7.74 7.32
CA GLU A 155 14.93 7.68 6.65
C GLU A 155 15.83 6.59 7.25
N GLU A 156 15.76 6.37 8.56
CA GLU A 156 16.47 5.29 9.26
C GLU A 156 15.99 3.91 8.78
N ASN A 157 14.67 3.70 8.65
CA ASN A 157 14.11 2.46 8.10
C ASN A 157 14.54 2.23 6.63
N PHE A 158 14.73 3.29 5.84
CA PHE A 158 15.23 3.16 4.47
C PHE A 158 16.73 2.84 4.46
N ASN A 159 17.53 3.52 5.28
CA ASN A 159 18.97 3.26 5.41
C ASN A 159 19.26 1.84 5.93
N GLU A 160 18.42 1.29 6.80
CA GLU A 160 18.53 -0.12 7.20
C GLU A 160 18.26 -1.11 6.04
N PHE A 161 17.40 -0.76 5.08
CA PHE A 161 17.26 -1.55 3.85
C PHE A 161 18.45 -1.37 2.90
N ILE A 162 19.11 -0.20 2.89
CA ILE A 162 20.39 0.00 2.20
C ILE A 162 21.46 -0.91 2.83
N SER A 163 21.64 -0.88 4.15
CA SER A 163 22.58 -1.74 4.87
C SER A 163 22.32 -3.22 4.58
N PHE A 164 21.06 -3.66 4.62
CA PHE A 164 20.70 -5.03 4.25
C PHE A 164 21.17 -5.43 2.84
N LEU A 165 21.03 -4.54 1.85
CA LEU A 165 21.49 -4.81 0.48
C LEU A 165 23.02 -4.81 0.36
N GLU A 166 23.69 -3.87 1.03
CA GLU A 166 25.15 -3.73 1.03
C GLU A 166 25.83 -4.90 1.81
N GLU A 167 25.18 -5.44 2.84
CA GLU A 167 25.60 -6.67 3.57
C GLU A 167 25.46 -7.96 2.76
N HIS A 168 24.72 -7.94 1.64
CA HIS A 168 24.52 -9.09 0.74
C HIS A 168 25.17 -8.87 -0.65
N ASP A 169 26.21 -8.03 -0.73
CA ASP A 169 27.01 -7.79 -1.93
C ASP A 169 26.22 -7.28 -3.16
N VAL A 170 25.07 -6.61 -2.95
CA VAL A 170 24.31 -5.98 -4.05
C VAL A 170 25.00 -4.69 -4.50
N ASP A 171 25.35 -4.57 -5.78
CA ASP A 171 25.90 -3.31 -6.32
C ASP A 171 24.83 -2.20 -6.32
N LEU A 172 25.01 -1.20 -5.46
CA LEU A 172 24.15 -0.03 -5.37
C LEU A 172 24.73 1.20 -6.10
N THR A 173 25.87 1.10 -6.78
CA THR A 173 26.59 2.22 -7.43
C THR A 173 25.71 2.95 -8.47
N ASN A 174 24.91 2.18 -9.21
CA ASN A 174 24.04 2.70 -10.28
C ASN A 174 22.54 2.72 -9.90
N VAL A 175 22.20 2.35 -8.65
CA VAL A 175 20.81 2.24 -8.19
C VAL A 175 20.23 3.63 -7.93
N LYS A 176 19.13 3.96 -8.61
CA LYS A 176 18.39 5.21 -8.41
C LYS A 176 17.67 5.20 -7.06
N ARG A 177 18.29 5.82 -6.06
CA ARG A 177 17.72 6.03 -4.72
C ARG A 177 16.82 7.29 -4.73
N CYS A 178 15.58 7.15 -5.19
CA CYS A 178 14.67 8.30 -5.35
C CYS A 178 14.14 8.81 -4.00
N ALA A 179 14.56 10.02 -3.63
CA ALA A 179 14.19 10.67 -2.38
C ALA A 179 12.74 11.22 -2.40
N VAL A 180 12.28 11.66 -1.21
CA VAL A 180 10.86 11.87 -0.82
C VAL A 180 10.06 12.91 -1.66
N ASN A 181 10.68 13.61 -2.62
CA ASN A 181 10.08 14.77 -3.30
C ASN A 181 9.90 14.66 -4.84
N GLU A 182 10.58 13.76 -5.56
CA GLU A 182 10.81 14.00 -7.01
C GLU A 182 9.60 13.75 -7.94
N GLU A 183 8.60 12.94 -7.56
CA GLU A 183 7.41 12.69 -8.40
C GLU A 183 6.28 13.74 -8.24
N TYR A 184 6.43 14.75 -7.36
CA TYR A 184 5.41 15.80 -7.15
C TYR A 184 5.38 16.90 -8.23
N SER A 185 6.36 16.94 -9.15
CA SER A 185 6.58 18.08 -10.05
C SER A 185 5.96 17.94 -11.45
N SER A 186 5.93 16.72 -11.99
CA SER A 186 5.79 16.47 -13.45
C SER A 186 4.40 16.65 -14.05
N PHE A 187 3.41 17.15 -13.31
CA PHE A 187 2.02 17.31 -13.76
C PHE A 187 1.60 18.78 -13.92
N LYS A 188 2.04 19.42 -15.02
CA LYS A 188 1.54 20.74 -15.46
C LYS A 188 1.38 20.87 -16.99
N SER A 189 0.12 21.01 -17.39
CA SER A 189 -0.38 21.93 -18.45
C SER A 189 -0.02 21.69 -19.92
N THR A 190 -0.94 21.02 -20.64
CA THR A 190 -1.80 21.58 -21.70
C THR A 190 -3.13 20.78 -21.72
N GLY A 191 -4.30 21.27 -22.14
CA GLY A 191 -4.69 22.66 -22.47
C GLY A 191 -5.59 22.76 -23.71
N ASP A 192 -6.90 22.46 -23.55
CA ASP A 192 -8.12 22.86 -24.31
C ASP A 192 -8.14 22.74 -25.87
N GLU A 193 -9.24 22.56 -26.62
CA GLU A 193 -10.69 22.32 -26.34
C GLU A 193 -11.03 20.85 -26.77
N GLU A 194 -12.17 20.35 -27.31
CA GLU A 194 -13.52 20.79 -27.76
C GLU A 194 -14.47 19.53 -27.68
N GLU A 195 -15.81 19.67 -27.71
CA GLU A 195 -16.78 18.55 -27.67
C GLU A 195 -17.52 18.27 -28.99
N VAL A 196 -17.71 16.98 -29.35
CA VAL A 196 -18.82 16.50 -30.22
C VAL A 196 -19.31 15.12 -29.72
N PRO A 197 -20.61 14.91 -29.42
CA PRO A 197 -21.09 13.69 -28.76
C PRO A 197 -21.56 12.57 -29.71
N LYS A 198 -21.31 11.30 -29.35
CA LYS A 198 -22.04 10.12 -29.89
C LYS A 198 -22.19 8.96 -28.90
N GLU A 199 -23.46 8.61 -28.67
CA GLU A 199 -24.09 7.30 -28.43
C GLU A 199 -23.51 6.29 -27.40
N VAL A 200 -24.43 5.60 -26.73
CA VAL A 200 -24.20 4.83 -25.49
C VAL A 200 -23.72 3.40 -25.75
N SER A 201 -22.67 3.01 -25.02
CA SER A 201 -22.39 1.61 -24.64
C SER A 201 -21.98 1.54 -23.17
N GLU A 202 -22.49 0.57 -22.42
CA GLU A 202 -22.34 0.49 -20.96
C GLU A 202 -20.95 -0.04 -20.52
N GLU A 203 -19.95 0.84 -20.43
CA GLU A 203 -18.77 0.61 -19.59
C GLU A 203 -18.74 1.63 -18.44
N ILE A 204 -18.55 1.14 -17.20
CA ILE A 204 -18.55 1.99 -16.00
C ILE A 204 -17.14 2.52 -15.79
N GLU A 205 -16.84 3.67 -16.40
CA GLU A 205 -15.63 4.43 -16.08
C GLU A 205 -15.61 4.84 -14.60
N MET A 206 -14.45 4.71 -13.96
CA MET A 206 -14.23 5.15 -12.58
C MET A 206 -13.55 6.53 -12.55
N PRO A 207 -13.85 7.40 -11.58
CA PRO A 207 -13.27 8.75 -11.52
C PRO A 207 -11.73 8.75 -11.48
N SER A 208 -11.13 9.71 -12.20
CA SER A 208 -9.69 9.89 -12.27
C SER A 208 -9.11 10.51 -10.99
N GLU A 209 -7.78 10.46 -10.85
CA GLU A 209 -7.03 10.89 -9.67
C GLU A 209 -7.09 12.42 -9.39
N GLN A 210 -7.81 13.20 -10.22
CA GLN A 210 -7.97 14.65 -10.04
C GLN A 210 -8.82 15.04 -8.82
N GLU A 211 -9.75 14.21 -8.35
CA GLU A 211 -10.56 14.53 -7.15
C GLU A 211 -9.78 14.50 -5.83
N GLU A 212 -8.55 13.96 -5.79
CA GLU A 212 -7.69 14.07 -4.60
C GLU A 212 -7.24 15.53 -4.33
N ARG A 213 -7.32 16.41 -5.32
CA ARG A 213 -6.72 17.76 -5.29
C ARG A 213 -7.52 18.82 -4.53
N SER A 214 -8.76 18.55 -4.11
CA SER A 214 -9.75 19.57 -3.71
C SER A 214 -10.33 19.42 -2.30
N ARG A 215 -9.54 18.97 -1.31
CA ARG A 215 -9.92 18.99 0.12
C ARG A 215 -8.95 19.78 0.99
N THR A 216 -9.51 20.41 2.02
CA THR A 216 -8.92 21.51 2.79
C THR A 216 -7.64 21.14 3.55
N VAL A 217 -6.69 22.07 3.57
CA VAL A 217 -5.44 21.99 4.34
C VAL A 217 -5.71 21.62 5.80
N PHE A 218 -5.16 20.49 6.23
CA PHE A 218 -5.27 20.01 7.61
C PHE A 218 -4.09 20.53 8.45
N ASP A 219 -4.40 20.99 9.67
CA ASP A 219 -3.43 21.58 10.60
C ASP A 219 -2.36 20.55 11.06
N PRO A 220 -1.05 20.77 10.79
CA PRO A 220 0.01 19.86 11.19
C PRO A 220 0.20 19.74 12.71
N ALA A 221 -0.33 20.68 13.50
CA ALA A 221 -0.22 20.66 14.97
C ALA A 221 -1.01 19.52 15.65
N LYS A 222 -1.89 18.80 14.91
CA LYS A 222 -2.72 17.70 15.43
C LYS A 222 -2.25 16.30 15.02
N ARG A 223 -0.95 16.13 14.76
CA ARG A 223 -0.34 14.82 14.45
C ARG A 223 -0.28 13.91 15.69
N LEU A 224 -1.42 13.32 16.06
CA LEU A 224 -1.48 12.19 17.00
C LEU A 224 -0.48 11.10 16.55
N SER A 225 0.39 10.68 17.45
CA SER A 225 1.41 9.68 17.14
C SER A 225 0.75 8.32 16.89
N CYS A 226 0.82 7.83 15.66
CA CYS A 226 0.17 6.59 15.22
C CYS A 226 0.87 5.31 15.73
N LYS A 227 1.35 5.31 16.98
CA LYS A 227 1.89 4.12 17.67
C LYS A 227 0.75 3.25 18.19
N TRP A 228 0.02 2.61 17.28
CA TRP A 228 -1.04 1.66 17.61
C TRP A 228 -0.48 0.25 17.78
N SER A 229 -0.55 -0.27 19.01
CA SER A 229 -0.26 -1.67 19.32
C SER A 229 -1.53 -2.43 19.67
N SER A 230 -1.58 -3.68 19.19
CA SER A 230 -2.54 -4.69 19.64
C SER A 230 -1.93 -5.52 20.77
N GLY A 231 -2.72 -6.43 21.36
CA GLY A 231 -2.18 -7.48 22.24
C GLY A 231 -1.18 -8.43 21.56
N VAL A 232 -0.97 -8.29 20.25
CA VAL A 232 -0.01 -9.04 19.42
C VAL A 232 1.03 -8.08 18.82
N GLY A 233 1.37 -6.99 19.53
CA GLY A 233 2.37 -6.00 19.13
C GLY A 233 1.87 -4.93 18.14
N PRO A 234 2.78 -4.10 17.61
CA PRO A 234 2.48 -3.08 16.61
C PRO A 234 1.84 -3.67 15.33
N ARG A 235 0.97 -2.88 14.70
CA ARG A 235 0.26 -3.26 13.46
C ARG A 235 0.41 -2.16 12.40
N ILE A 236 0.73 -2.56 11.17
CA ILE A 236 0.91 -1.70 9.98
C ILE A 236 1.73 -0.44 10.28
N GLY A 237 3.02 -0.64 10.54
CA GLY A 237 4.00 0.43 10.76
C GLY A 237 5.42 -0.12 10.76
N CYS A 238 6.38 0.72 10.41
CA CYS A 238 7.79 0.39 10.63
C CYS A 238 8.18 0.52 12.11
N VAL A 239 9.18 -0.25 12.53
CA VAL A 239 9.75 -0.31 13.89
C VAL A 239 11.27 -0.33 13.88
#